data_AF-A0A976JIB4-F1
#
_entry.id   AF-A0A976JIB4-F1
#
_cell.length_a   1.000
_cell.length_b   1.000
_cell.length_c   1.000
_cell.angle_alpha   90.00
_cell.angle_beta   90.00
_cell.angle_gamma   90.00
#
_symmetry.space_group_name_H-M   'P 1'
#
loop_
_entity.id
_entity.type
_entity.pdbx_description
1 polymer ?
#
loop_
_entity_poly.entity_id
_entity_poly.type
_entity_poly.pdbx_seq_one_letter_code
_entity_poly.pdbx_strand_id
1 'polypeptide(L)'
;MKNAFLSQLLLSALLLVLCACAKSGQNSGLLFFDGKWGHLESLNQTNPSSIFLIHQNKDENYDICLPEYMISKYPGIKTELEASINLWAHYLGRKISVEFNVQPLPENTDKGLTSIQQIEQYYAVCGVNTDLVIGEAYTDGTTLGFTQQTYSYYVNSLNGKHDVASFKRGLFLRKSKEEDTKKYKWISFEKKSGKSYTSDELLKLMIERGTISFKQDDDTYTTLPIILHEIGHVWGLCDQYVIGEGGTNCDAKNATINEEGHVVLDFNAQMSSAGWKEKIYLAEDDITGIRKLGERFHNSHWPTKEEFQKIEIAPLKSKDIELFKINNAHYDTQENKFIVDLAMDTNAPIEFTIKIKLKNNERVISYYPVKINQPVSYGHYYMNLPLAKSEVEKVYVSYKKMDSEESIEVDFIPENEKEDVSTTDETVCENEVCSS
;
A
#
# COMPACT_ATOMS: atom_id res chain seq x y z
N MET A 1 40.22 -43.90 43.96
CA MET A 1 40.51 -42.98 42.84
C MET A 1 39.77 -43.31 41.53
N LYS A 2 39.46 -44.57 41.20
CA LYS A 2 38.73 -44.90 39.95
C LYS A 2 37.24 -44.49 39.91
N ASN A 3 36.58 -44.33 41.05
CA ASN A 3 35.15 -43.97 41.09
C ASN A 3 34.85 -42.47 40.96
N ALA A 4 35.81 -41.60 41.29
CA ALA A 4 35.62 -40.15 41.17
C ALA A 4 35.69 -39.66 39.71
N PHE A 5 36.47 -40.36 38.87
CA PHE A 5 36.61 -40.02 37.45
C PHE A 5 35.36 -40.42 36.65
N LEU A 6 34.72 -41.53 37.00
CA LEU A 6 33.48 -41.97 36.35
C LEU A 6 32.30 -41.04 36.66
N SER A 7 32.20 -40.55 37.91
CA SER A 7 31.14 -39.59 38.29
C SER A 7 31.29 -38.24 37.59
N GLN A 8 32.52 -37.81 37.31
CA GLN A 8 32.78 -36.53 36.64
C GLN A 8 32.57 -36.61 35.12
N LEU A 9 32.87 -37.77 34.51
CA LEU A 9 32.52 -38.04 33.11
C LEU A 9 31.01 -38.19 32.90
N LEU A 10 30.29 -38.86 33.82
CA LEU A 10 28.84 -39.00 33.74
C LEU A 10 28.11 -37.66 33.94
N LEU A 11 28.57 -36.80 34.84
CA LEU A 11 27.98 -35.47 35.04
C LEU A 11 28.24 -34.55 33.84
N SER A 12 29.42 -34.64 33.21
CA SER A 12 29.75 -33.86 32.00
C SER A 12 28.99 -34.34 30.77
N ALA A 13 28.77 -35.65 30.64
CA ALA A 13 27.95 -36.23 29.57
C ALA A 13 26.46 -35.89 29.75
N LEU A 14 25.95 -35.86 30.99
CA LEU A 14 24.56 -35.47 31.28
C LEU A 14 24.32 -33.98 30.99
N LEU A 15 25.31 -33.11 31.24
CA LEU A 15 25.26 -31.68 30.90
C LEU A 15 25.34 -31.43 29.37
N LEU A 16 26.07 -32.25 28.63
CA LEU A 16 26.12 -32.15 27.15
C LEU A 16 24.86 -32.69 26.47
N VAL A 17 24.18 -33.69 27.03
CA VAL A 17 22.92 -34.22 26.49
C VAL A 17 21.73 -33.29 26.79
N LEU A 18 21.77 -32.53 27.88
CA LEU A 18 20.74 -31.51 28.18
C LEU A 18 20.88 -30.22 27.33
N CYS A 19 22.01 -30.02 26.65
CA CYS A 19 22.19 -28.93 25.67
C CYS A 19 21.93 -29.34 24.21
N ALA A 20 21.65 -30.62 23.93
CA ALA A 20 21.56 -31.15 22.57
C ALA A 20 20.11 -31.40 22.07
N CYS A 21 19.11 -30.79 22.71
CA CYS A 21 17.72 -30.76 22.22
C CYS A 21 17.15 -29.35 22.07
N ALA A 22 18.01 -28.35 21.84
CA ALA A 22 17.58 -27.16 21.12
C ALA A 22 17.65 -27.49 19.64
N LYS A 23 16.48 -27.68 19.00
CA LYS A 23 16.36 -27.77 17.53
C LYS A 23 17.13 -26.61 16.90
N SER A 24 18.33 -26.86 16.41
CA SER A 24 19.04 -26.00 15.47
C SER A 24 18.37 -26.18 14.12
N GLY A 25 17.36 -25.38 13.87
CA GLY A 25 16.52 -25.49 12.69
C GLY A 25 15.34 -24.54 12.78
N GLN A 26 15.63 -23.25 12.92
CA GLN A 26 14.76 -22.18 12.50
C GLN A 26 15.61 -20.92 12.44
N ASN A 27 15.61 -20.31 11.25
CA ASN A 27 16.26 -19.04 10.95
C ASN A 27 16.12 -18.08 12.12
N SER A 28 17.20 -17.37 12.43
CA SER A 28 17.22 -16.15 13.23
C SER A 28 15.93 -15.38 12.99
N GLY A 29 15.02 -15.49 13.96
CA GLY A 29 13.68 -14.94 13.91
C GLY A 29 13.77 -13.43 13.86
N LEU A 30 13.88 -12.88 12.64
CA LEU A 30 12.96 -11.84 12.24
C LEU A 30 11.57 -12.44 12.48
N LEU A 31 11.05 -12.24 13.69
CA LEU A 31 9.63 -12.28 13.95
C LEU A 31 9.03 -11.42 12.84
N PHE A 32 8.48 -12.05 11.81
CA PHE A 32 7.55 -11.41 10.92
C PHE A 32 6.41 -10.98 11.85
N PHE A 33 6.44 -9.70 12.21
CA PHE A 33 5.49 -9.09 13.11
C PHE A 33 4.14 -9.09 12.39
N ASP A 34 3.20 -9.88 12.89
CA ASP A 34 1.82 -9.93 12.41
C ASP A 34 1.15 -8.59 12.77
N GLY A 35 1.24 -7.66 11.82
CA GLY A 35 0.79 -6.27 11.98
C GLY A 35 -0.71 -6.21 12.07
N LYS A 36 -1.22 -5.75 13.21
CA LYS A 36 -2.62 -5.38 13.37
C LYS A 36 -2.79 -3.95 12.80
N TRP A 37 -3.74 -3.64 11.89
CA TRP A 37 -4.04 -2.32 11.27
C TRP A 37 -2.94 -1.28 11.37
N GLY A 38 -1.88 -1.50 10.62
CA GLY A 38 -0.61 -0.87 10.80
C GLY A 38 0.39 -1.84 11.41
N HIS A 39 1.54 -1.33 11.76
CA HIS A 39 2.47 -2.07 12.60
C HIS A 39 2.01 -2.03 14.08
N LEU A 40 0.72 -2.25 14.42
CA LEU A 40 0.22 -1.97 15.79
C LEU A 40 0.77 -2.90 16.89
N GLU A 41 1.41 -4.01 16.55
CA GLU A 41 2.11 -4.81 17.56
C GLU A 41 3.42 -4.15 18.01
N SER A 42 4.14 -3.48 17.10
CA SER A 42 5.30 -2.65 17.47
C SER A 42 4.89 -1.46 18.33
N LEU A 43 3.67 -0.95 18.15
CA LEU A 43 3.09 0.13 18.94
C LEU A 43 2.74 -0.25 20.39
N ASN A 44 2.34 -1.50 20.67
CA ASN A 44 2.11 -1.94 22.06
C ASN A 44 3.41 -2.13 22.84
N GLN A 45 4.46 -2.50 22.12
CA GLN A 45 5.78 -2.73 22.68
C GLN A 45 6.59 -1.43 22.77
N THR A 46 6.16 -0.35 22.12
CA THR A 46 6.85 0.95 22.17
C THR A 46 6.14 1.93 23.11
N ASN A 47 6.90 2.85 23.69
CA ASN A 47 6.31 4.06 24.27
C ASN A 47 5.87 5.01 23.14
N PRO A 48 4.92 5.94 23.40
CA PRO A 48 4.59 6.99 22.44
C PRO A 48 5.86 7.66 21.90
N SER A 49 6.00 7.72 20.59
CA SER A 49 7.22 8.12 19.89
C SER A 49 6.91 8.73 18.53
N SER A 50 7.85 9.52 18.01
CA SER A 50 7.77 10.17 16.69
C SER A 50 7.68 9.21 15.50
N ILE A 51 7.80 7.89 15.74
CA ILE A 51 7.60 6.90 14.68
C ILE A 51 6.24 7.08 14.04
N PHE A 52 5.16 7.37 14.76
CA PHE A 52 3.84 7.49 14.13
C PHE A 52 3.21 8.83 14.46
N LEU A 53 2.55 9.43 13.46
CA LEU A 53 1.90 10.72 13.64
C LEU A 53 0.78 10.67 14.69
N ILE A 54 0.25 9.46 14.93
CA ILE A 54 -0.70 9.20 16.01
C ILE A 54 -0.13 9.46 17.43
N HIS A 55 1.16 9.73 17.58
CA HIS A 55 1.75 10.08 18.88
C HIS A 55 2.09 11.56 19.01
N GLN A 56 1.98 12.33 17.92
CA GLN A 56 2.39 13.73 17.92
C GLN A 56 1.53 14.53 18.91
N ASN A 57 2.18 15.37 19.73
CA ASN A 57 1.49 16.22 20.68
C ASN A 57 0.76 17.37 19.96
N LYS A 58 -0.19 18.01 20.64
CA LYS A 58 -1.01 19.07 20.06
C LYS A 58 -0.20 20.33 19.71
N ASP A 59 0.83 20.61 20.49
CA ASP A 59 1.61 21.85 20.40
C ASP A 59 2.93 21.66 19.64
N GLU A 60 3.17 20.48 19.07
CA GLU A 60 4.34 20.17 18.25
C GLU A 60 4.04 20.45 16.78
N ASN A 61 5.01 21.06 16.09
CA ASN A 61 5.01 21.12 14.63
C ASN A 61 5.39 19.76 14.06
N TYR A 62 4.90 19.46 12.86
CA TYR A 62 5.36 18.34 12.04
C TYR A 62 6.33 18.88 11.00
N ASP A 63 7.62 18.62 11.20
CA ASP A 63 8.70 19.18 10.40
C ASP A 63 8.96 18.34 9.15
N ILE A 64 8.61 18.88 7.98
CA ILE A 64 8.80 18.24 6.69
C ILE A 64 9.95 18.89 5.93
N CYS A 65 10.97 18.11 5.61
CA CYS A 65 12.02 18.54 4.70
C CYS A 65 11.61 18.26 3.25
N LEU A 66 11.50 19.33 2.46
CA LEU A 66 11.00 19.29 1.10
C LEU A 66 12.08 19.77 0.11
N PRO A 67 12.49 18.96 -0.87
CA PRO A 67 13.42 19.39 -1.89
C PRO A 67 12.88 20.56 -2.73
N GLU A 68 13.75 21.52 -3.06
CA GLU A 68 13.43 22.62 -3.99
C GLU A 68 12.89 22.11 -5.34
N TYR A 69 13.43 21.01 -5.86
CA TYR A 69 12.99 20.43 -7.14
C TYR A 69 11.54 19.92 -7.09
N MET A 70 11.07 19.45 -5.93
CA MET A 70 9.68 18.99 -5.79
C MET A 70 8.72 20.17 -5.94
N ILE A 71 9.09 21.35 -5.43
CA ILE A 71 8.28 22.57 -5.54
C ILE A 71 8.21 23.05 -7.01
N SER A 72 9.35 23.03 -7.71
CA SER A 72 9.40 23.46 -9.11
C SER A 72 8.69 22.47 -10.05
N LYS A 73 8.80 21.16 -9.79
CA LYS A 73 8.19 20.10 -10.59
C LYS A 73 6.70 19.92 -10.32
N TYR A 74 6.27 20.11 -9.07
CA TYR A 74 4.89 19.90 -8.62
C TYR A 74 4.32 21.16 -7.93
N PRO A 75 3.79 22.12 -8.71
CA PRO A 75 3.10 23.28 -8.16
C PRO A 75 1.97 22.85 -7.22
N GLY A 76 1.93 23.43 -6.02
CA GLY A 76 0.93 23.07 -4.99
C GLY A 76 1.33 21.91 -4.07
N ILE A 77 2.52 21.30 -4.22
CA ILE A 77 2.90 20.11 -3.43
C ILE A 77 2.85 20.31 -1.90
N LYS A 78 3.19 21.51 -1.41
CA LYS A 78 3.07 21.85 0.03
C LYS A 78 1.61 21.77 0.50
N THR A 79 0.71 22.34 -0.30
CA THR A 79 -0.74 22.30 -0.08
C THR A 79 -1.24 20.85 -0.03
N GLU A 80 -0.81 20.02 -0.98
CA GLU A 80 -1.20 18.61 -1.04
C GLU A 80 -0.74 17.81 0.18
N LEU A 81 0.50 18.00 0.62
CA LEU A 81 1.05 17.35 1.81
C LEU A 81 0.31 17.77 3.09
N GLU A 82 0.14 19.07 3.31
CA GLU A 82 -0.52 19.59 4.50
C GLU A 82 -2.00 19.18 4.56
N ALA A 83 -2.71 19.25 3.43
CA ALA A 83 -4.10 18.81 3.34
C ALA A 83 -4.24 17.30 3.57
N SER A 84 -3.32 16.50 3.02
CA SER A 84 -3.32 15.04 3.23
C SER A 84 -3.12 14.66 4.69
N ILE A 85 -2.14 15.28 5.37
CA ILE A 85 -1.91 15.09 6.81
C ILE A 85 -3.16 15.45 7.60
N ASN A 86 -3.77 16.59 7.29
CA ASN A 86 -4.91 17.08 8.04
C ASN A 86 -6.23 16.40 7.68
N LEU A 87 -6.34 15.71 6.55
CA LEU A 87 -7.54 14.91 6.24
C LEU A 87 -7.67 13.73 7.20
N TRP A 88 -6.59 13.01 7.44
CA TRP A 88 -6.55 11.95 8.44
C TRP A 88 -6.75 12.51 9.86
N ALA A 89 -6.10 13.64 10.19
CA ALA A 89 -6.27 14.33 11.49
C ALA A 89 -7.70 14.78 11.75
N HIS A 90 -8.40 15.23 10.71
CA HIS A 90 -9.77 15.73 10.80
C HIS A 90 -10.71 14.70 11.42
N TYR A 91 -10.61 13.42 11.03
CA TYR A 91 -11.47 12.36 11.58
C TYR A 91 -11.13 11.94 13.02
N LEU A 92 -10.06 12.50 13.58
CA LEU A 92 -9.69 12.46 15.00
C LEU A 92 -10.02 13.75 15.74
N GLY A 93 -10.66 14.74 15.07
CA GLY A 93 -10.96 16.06 15.64
C GLY A 93 -9.72 16.93 15.85
N ARG A 94 -8.66 16.71 15.07
CA ARG A 94 -7.37 17.38 15.21
C ARG A 94 -7.02 18.22 13.99
N LYS A 95 -6.07 19.14 14.20
CA LYS A 95 -5.29 19.82 13.16
C LYS A 95 -3.82 19.69 13.55
N ILE A 96 -2.98 19.26 12.61
CA ILE A 96 -1.54 19.16 12.76
C ILE A 96 -0.92 20.43 12.16
N SER A 97 -0.09 21.10 12.94
CA SER A 97 0.73 22.22 12.46
C SER A 97 1.87 21.63 11.63
N VAL A 98 2.00 22.01 10.36
CA VAL A 98 3.03 21.49 9.45
C VAL A 98 4.01 22.60 9.11
N GLU A 99 5.30 22.33 9.28
CA GLU A 99 6.37 23.27 8.95
C GLU A 99 7.23 22.69 7.81
N PHE A 100 7.37 23.47 6.73
CA PHE A 100 8.11 23.04 5.54
C PHE A 100 9.51 23.65 5.49
N ASN A 101 10.51 22.82 5.73
CA ASN A 101 11.91 23.14 5.60
C ASN A 101 12.37 22.85 4.17
N VAL A 102 12.37 23.89 3.31
CA VAL A 102 12.79 23.74 1.91
C VAL A 102 14.31 23.70 1.83
N GLN A 103 14.85 22.66 1.20
CA GLN A 103 16.29 22.43 1.11
C GLN A 103 16.71 22.10 -0.34
N PRO A 104 17.94 22.46 -0.75
CA PRO A 104 18.49 22.11 -2.06
C PRO A 104 18.97 20.65 -2.07
N LEU A 105 18.03 19.72 -1.92
CA LEU A 105 18.29 18.29 -1.98
C LEU A 105 18.40 17.82 -3.44
N PRO A 106 19.32 16.90 -3.76
CA PRO A 106 19.47 16.41 -5.13
C PRO A 106 18.29 15.52 -5.52
N GLU A 107 17.88 15.61 -6.78
CA GLU A 107 17.05 14.56 -7.40
C GLU A 107 17.84 13.25 -7.41
N ASN A 108 17.19 12.14 -7.04
CA ASN A 108 17.86 10.85 -7.15
C ASN A 108 18.02 10.47 -8.63
N THR A 109 19.24 10.55 -9.14
CA THR A 109 19.60 10.13 -10.50
C THR A 109 20.17 8.72 -10.54
N ASP A 110 20.50 8.12 -9.40
CA ASP A 110 21.17 6.83 -9.30
C ASP A 110 20.17 5.69 -9.06
N LYS A 111 20.02 4.82 -10.07
CA LYS A 111 19.17 3.62 -9.99
C LYS A 111 19.67 2.60 -8.95
N GLY A 112 20.94 2.67 -8.54
CA GLY A 112 21.54 1.78 -7.55
C GLY A 112 21.40 2.24 -6.10
N LEU A 113 20.92 3.48 -5.87
CA LEU A 113 20.75 4.02 -4.53
C LEU A 113 19.50 3.42 -3.88
N THR A 114 19.68 2.71 -2.76
CA THR A 114 18.56 2.18 -2.00
C THR A 114 17.76 3.30 -1.33
N SER A 115 16.47 3.07 -1.07
CA SER A 115 15.61 4.02 -0.37
C SER A 115 16.17 4.44 1.00
N ILE A 116 16.74 3.50 1.75
CA ILE A 116 17.38 3.77 3.04
C ILE A 116 18.57 4.72 2.88
N GLN A 117 19.45 4.47 1.92
CA GLN A 117 20.59 5.36 1.67
C GLN A 117 20.15 6.76 1.26
N GLN A 118 19.07 6.87 0.47
CA GLN A 118 18.50 8.17 0.10
C GLN A 118 17.94 8.91 1.32
N ILE A 119 17.22 8.23 2.22
CA ILE A 119 16.76 8.80 3.49
C ILE A 119 17.95 9.33 4.30
N GLU A 120 19.00 8.53 4.45
CA GLU A 120 20.20 8.93 5.18
C GLU A 120 20.86 10.18 4.59
N GLN A 121 20.96 10.26 3.26
CA GLN A 121 21.49 11.44 2.55
C GLN A 121 20.62 12.68 2.79
N TYR A 122 19.30 12.56 2.73
CA TYR A 122 18.39 13.69 2.93
C TYR A 122 18.46 14.17 4.38
N TYR A 123 18.43 13.27 5.37
CA TYR A 123 18.56 13.62 6.78
C TYR A 123 19.91 14.25 7.15
N ALA A 124 20.99 13.96 6.41
CA ALA A 124 22.28 14.62 6.61
C ALA A 124 22.23 16.13 6.31
N VAL A 125 21.30 16.56 5.45
CA VAL A 125 21.08 17.98 5.11
C VAL A 125 19.95 18.58 5.95
N CYS A 126 18.84 17.86 6.10
CA CYS A 126 17.64 18.35 6.80
C CYS A 126 17.79 18.36 8.33
N GLY A 127 18.71 17.57 8.88
CA GLY A 127 18.95 17.45 10.31
C GLY A 127 18.07 16.40 10.99
N VAL A 128 18.49 16.01 12.20
CA VAL A 128 17.92 14.88 12.96
C VAL A 128 16.53 15.14 13.54
N ASN A 129 16.10 16.41 13.62
CA ASN A 129 14.79 16.79 14.14
C ASN A 129 13.70 16.79 13.06
N THR A 130 14.03 16.47 11.80
CA THR A 130 13.05 16.36 10.72
C THR A 130 12.16 15.13 10.93
N ASP A 131 10.84 15.30 10.90
CA ASP A 131 9.92 14.17 11.04
C ASP A 131 9.73 13.38 9.75
N LEU A 132 9.82 14.06 8.60
CA LEU A 132 9.61 13.46 7.28
C LEU A 132 10.47 14.13 6.21
N VAL A 133 11.19 13.33 5.42
CA VAL A 133 11.79 13.80 4.17
C VAL A 133 10.94 13.38 2.97
N ILE A 134 10.80 14.25 1.98
CA ILE A 134 10.02 13.99 0.76
C ILE A 134 10.96 13.90 -0.44
N GLY A 135 10.63 13.09 -1.44
CA GLY A 135 11.32 13.17 -2.73
C GLY A 135 10.78 12.23 -3.80
N GLU A 136 11.63 11.97 -4.80
CA GLU A 136 11.43 10.92 -5.79
C GLU A 136 12.49 9.83 -5.67
N ALA A 137 12.10 8.58 -5.90
CA ALA A 137 13.00 7.44 -5.88
C ALA A 137 12.66 6.42 -6.98
N TYR A 138 13.64 5.64 -7.41
CA TYR A 138 13.39 4.53 -8.32
C TYR A 138 12.70 3.39 -7.58
N THR A 139 11.61 2.90 -8.16
CA THR A 139 10.88 1.72 -7.67
C THR A 139 10.69 0.71 -8.80
N ASP A 140 10.74 -0.55 -8.41
CA ASP A 140 10.39 -1.67 -9.27
C ASP A 140 8.89 -1.92 -9.30
N GLY A 141 8.43 -2.69 -10.28
CA GLY A 141 7.03 -3.11 -10.38
C GLY A 141 6.03 -1.96 -10.59
N THR A 142 4.88 -2.09 -9.91
CA THR A 142 3.68 -1.23 -10.04
C THR A 142 3.59 -0.16 -8.95
N THR A 143 4.52 -0.13 -8.00
CA THR A 143 4.56 0.83 -6.89
C THR A 143 4.75 2.26 -7.40
N LEU A 144 3.80 3.15 -7.09
CA LEU A 144 3.85 4.55 -7.50
C LEU A 144 4.30 5.51 -6.40
N GLY A 145 4.19 5.13 -5.15
CA GLY A 145 4.76 5.83 -4.01
C GLY A 145 5.19 4.79 -2.98
N PHE A 146 6.03 5.20 -2.03
CA PHE A 146 6.26 4.40 -0.83
C PHE A 146 6.73 5.27 0.34
N THR A 147 6.43 4.77 1.53
CA THR A 147 6.90 5.31 2.80
C THR A 147 7.83 4.30 3.45
N GLN A 148 9.07 4.73 3.70
CA GLN A 148 10.10 3.90 4.30
C GLN A 148 10.63 4.58 5.56
N GLN A 149 10.96 3.77 6.57
CA GLN A 149 11.52 4.26 7.82
C GLN A 149 12.75 3.46 8.24
N THR A 150 13.65 4.14 8.94
CA THR A 150 14.75 3.53 9.70
C THR A 150 14.63 3.97 11.15
N TYR A 151 14.82 3.05 12.07
CA TYR A 151 14.79 3.36 13.50
C TYR A 151 15.68 2.42 14.28
N SER A 152 16.08 2.87 15.47
CA SER A 152 16.71 2.04 16.48
C SER A 152 15.97 2.24 17.80
N TYR A 153 16.00 1.22 18.66
CA TYR A 153 15.36 1.26 19.96
C TYR A 153 16.26 0.67 21.04
N TYR A 154 15.98 1.02 22.29
CA TYR A 154 16.48 0.31 23.47
C TYR A 154 15.31 -0.18 24.32
N VAL A 155 15.52 -1.24 25.09
CA VAL A 155 14.51 -1.75 26.02
C VAL A 155 14.61 -0.98 27.32
N ASN A 156 13.53 -0.29 27.69
CA ASN A 156 13.40 0.40 28.96
C ASN A 156 13.32 -0.61 30.10
N SER A 157 14.29 -0.55 31.01
CA SER A 157 14.40 -1.52 32.10
C SER A 157 13.28 -1.44 33.14
N LEU A 158 12.52 -0.35 33.19
CA LEU A 158 11.46 -0.13 34.18
C LEU A 158 10.14 -0.76 33.77
N ASN A 159 9.81 -0.75 32.48
CA ASN A 159 8.52 -1.23 31.97
C ASN A 159 8.63 -2.29 30.86
N GLY A 160 9.86 -2.65 30.46
CA GLY A 160 10.13 -3.63 29.42
C GLY A 160 9.75 -3.19 28.01
N LYS A 161 9.33 -1.94 27.82
CA LYS A 161 8.94 -1.38 26.51
C LYS A 161 10.14 -0.84 25.76
N HIS A 162 10.03 -0.77 24.44
CA HIS A 162 11.00 -0.18 23.55
C HIS A 162 10.85 1.34 23.52
N ASP A 163 11.95 2.03 23.79
CA ASP A 163 12.08 3.46 23.57
C ASP A 163 12.84 3.70 22.27
N VAL A 164 12.33 4.61 21.45
CA VAL A 164 12.91 4.93 20.13
C VAL A 164 14.13 5.81 20.35
N ALA A 165 15.31 5.32 19.99
CA ALA A 165 16.58 6.02 20.15
C ALA A 165 16.91 6.90 18.95
N SER A 166 16.55 6.44 17.75
CA SER A 166 16.62 7.21 16.51
C SER A 166 15.48 6.82 15.60
N PHE A 167 15.01 7.77 14.81
CA PHE A 167 13.98 7.58 13.82
C PHE A 167 14.23 8.49 12.64
N LYS A 168 14.05 7.95 11.43
CA LYS A 168 14.06 8.67 10.18
C LYS A 168 12.99 8.08 9.28
N ARG A 169 12.32 8.92 8.52
CA ARG A 169 11.30 8.50 7.57
C ARG A 169 11.38 9.30 6.29
N GLY A 170 11.23 8.59 5.17
CA GLY A 170 11.03 9.20 3.87
C GLY A 170 9.73 8.76 3.23
N LEU A 171 9.07 9.69 2.55
CA LEU A 171 7.98 9.44 1.61
C LEU A 171 8.49 9.80 0.22
N PHE A 172 8.49 8.82 -0.67
CA PHE A 172 8.99 9.00 -2.03
C PHE A 172 7.93 8.67 -3.05
N LEU A 173 7.71 9.59 -3.98
CA LEU A 173 7.02 9.27 -5.22
C LEU A 173 7.97 8.45 -6.11
N ARG A 174 7.41 7.56 -6.92
CA ARG A 174 8.18 6.93 -8.00
C ARG A 174 8.79 8.02 -8.87
N LYS A 175 9.99 7.80 -9.39
CA LYS A 175 10.59 8.67 -10.40
C LYS A 175 10.09 8.30 -11.80
N SER A 176 9.67 9.31 -12.58
CA SER A 176 9.17 9.15 -13.96
C SER A 176 10.17 8.40 -14.83
N LYS A 177 9.75 7.27 -15.42
CA LYS A 177 10.55 6.53 -16.41
C LYS A 177 10.29 7.15 -17.78
N GLU A 178 11.28 7.87 -18.33
CA GLU A 178 11.21 8.38 -19.71
C GLU A 178 11.65 7.34 -20.76
N GLU A 179 12.32 6.26 -20.36
CA GLU A 179 12.89 5.26 -21.28
C GLU A 179 11.99 4.01 -21.45
N ASP A 180 11.61 3.80 -22.72
CA ASP A 180 11.06 2.63 -23.40
C ASP A 180 9.80 1.92 -22.84
N THR A 181 8.70 2.16 -23.57
CA THR A 181 7.43 1.39 -23.72
C THR A 181 6.24 1.66 -22.81
N LYS A 182 6.38 2.29 -21.62
CA LYS A 182 5.23 2.82 -20.84
C LYS A 182 5.62 4.13 -20.15
N LYS A 183 5.01 5.25 -20.54
CA LYS A 183 5.47 6.59 -20.17
C LYS A 183 4.69 7.11 -18.96
N TYR A 184 4.94 6.56 -17.78
CA TYR A 184 4.26 7.10 -16.60
C TYR A 184 4.73 8.55 -16.31
N LYS A 185 3.77 9.45 -16.07
CA LYS A 185 4.01 10.87 -15.81
C LYS A 185 3.27 11.35 -14.57
N TRP A 186 3.95 12.11 -13.72
CA TRP A 186 3.31 12.84 -12.63
C TRP A 186 2.72 14.18 -13.10
N ILE A 187 1.57 14.53 -12.55
CA ILE A 187 0.98 15.86 -12.61
C ILE A 187 0.56 16.27 -11.19
N SER A 188 0.81 17.52 -10.81
CA SER A 188 0.29 18.01 -9.52
C SER A 188 -1.23 18.19 -9.59
N PHE A 189 -1.89 18.12 -8.43
CA PHE A 189 -3.33 18.31 -8.34
C PHE A 189 -3.76 19.70 -8.82
N GLU A 190 -3.00 20.74 -8.45
CA GLU A 190 -3.22 22.11 -8.93
C GLU A 190 -3.20 22.17 -10.46
N LYS A 191 -2.22 21.53 -11.09
CA LYS A 191 -2.10 21.52 -12.56
C LYS A 191 -3.19 20.69 -13.22
N LYS A 192 -3.57 19.54 -12.64
CA LYS A 192 -4.64 18.68 -13.17
C LYS A 192 -6.01 19.35 -13.07
N SER A 193 -6.28 20.05 -11.98
CA SER A 193 -7.54 20.77 -11.75
C SER A 193 -7.60 22.14 -12.43
N GLY A 194 -6.45 22.71 -12.82
CA GLY A 194 -6.35 24.05 -13.40
C GLY A 194 -6.61 25.18 -12.39
N LYS A 195 -6.55 24.89 -11.09
CA LYS A 195 -6.82 25.84 -10.00
C LYS A 195 -5.79 25.67 -8.88
N SER A 196 -5.26 26.78 -8.39
CA SER A 196 -4.47 26.82 -7.16
C SER A 196 -5.38 26.80 -5.93
N TYR A 197 -4.99 26.05 -4.90
CA TYR A 197 -5.72 25.91 -3.65
C TYR A 197 -4.82 26.27 -2.46
N THR A 198 -5.43 26.83 -1.42
CA THR A 198 -4.86 26.80 -0.06
C THR A 198 -5.08 25.43 0.58
N SER A 199 -4.31 25.10 1.63
CA SER A 199 -4.39 23.79 2.29
C SER A 199 -5.77 23.57 2.91
N ASP A 200 -6.38 24.60 3.51
CA ASP A 200 -7.72 24.53 4.09
C ASP A 200 -8.83 24.38 3.01
N GLU A 201 -8.69 25.03 1.84
CA GLU A 201 -9.63 24.84 0.71
C GLU A 201 -9.56 23.42 0.15
N LEU A 202 -8.34 22.88 -0.02
CA LEU A 202 -8.14 21.52 -0.49
C LEU A 202 -8.65 20.51 0.53
N LEU A 203 -8.35 20.70 1.82
CA LEU A 203 -8.88 19.84 2.90
C LEU A 203 -10.42 19.82 2.91
N LYS A 204 -11.06 20.98 2.79
CA LYS A 204 -12.53 21.05 2.72
C LYS A 204 -13.09 20.24 1.55
N LEU A 205 -12.45 20.36 0.38
CA LEU A 205 -12.81 19.61 -0.82
C LEU A 205 -12.70 18.10 -0.61
N MET A 206 -11.65 17.65 0.08
CA MET A 206 -11.41 16.24 0.41
C MET A 206 -12.44 15.71 1.45
N ILE A 207 -12.88 16.54 2.40
CA ILE A 207 -13.90 16.17 3.40
C ILE A 207 -15.30 16.01 2.78
N GLU A 208 -15.62 16.74 1.69
CA GLU A 208 -16.93 16.68 1.04
C GLU A 208 -17.20 15.35 0.29
N ARG A 209 -16.18 14.48 0.11
CA ARG A 209 -16.28 13.06 -0.36
C ARG A 209 -17.09 12.79 -1.64
N GLY A 210 -17.28 13.80 -2.51
CA GLY A 210 -18.12 13.68 -3.72
C GLY A 210 -17.96 14.87 -4.65
N THR A 211 -16.72 15.34 -4.78
CA THR A 211 -16.37 16.55 -5.52
C THR A 211 -15.36 16.28 -6.60
N ILE A 212 -14.40 15.37 -6.38
CA ILE A 212 -13.34 15.07 -7.35
C ILE A 212 -12.88 13.62 -7.21
N SER A 213 -13.12 12.84 -8.27
CA SER A 213 -12.39 11.62 -8.59
C SER A 213 -11.69 11.84 -9.93
N PHE A 214 -10.43 11.46 -10.06
CA PHE A 214 -9.70 11.55 -11.32
C PHE A 214 -9.63 10.17 -11.95
N LYS A 215 -10.20 10.06 -13.15
CA LYS A 215 -9.92 8.90 -13.98
C LYS A 215 -8.43 8.92 -14.36
N GLN A 216 -7.77 7.78 -14.22
CA GLN A 216 -6.43 7.61 -14.75
C GLN A 216 -6.44 7.76 -16.29
N ASP A 217 -5.66 8.70 -16.83
CA ASP A 217 -5.51 8.90 -18.28
C ASP A 217 -4.23 8.20 -18.74
N ASP A 218 -4.35 6.97 -19.27
CA ASP A 218 -3.41 6.07 -19.98
C ASP A 218 -1.92 5.96 -19.52
N ASP A 219 -1.44 6.80 -18.61
CA ASP A 219 -0.08 6.89 -18.10
C ASP A 219 0.16 8.13 -17.17
N THR A 220 -0.79 9.05 -17.02
CA THR A 220 -0.65 10.23 -16.16
C THR A 220 -1.31 10.04 -14.79
N TYR A 221 -0.57 10.28 -13.72
CA TYR A 221 -1.02 10.14 -12.34
C TYR A 221 -0.94 11.47 -11.59
N THR A 222 -1.94 11.73 -10.76
CA THR A 222 -1.96 12.90 -9.88
C THR A 222 -1.18 12.59 -8.61
N THR A 223 -0.39 13.55 -8.11
CA THR A 223 0.41 13.38 -6.89
C THR A 223 -0.44 13.22 -5.62
N LEU A 224 -1.53 13.98 -5.49
CA LEU A 224 -2.34 14.06 -4.27
C LEU A 224 -2.89 12.71 -3.76
N PRO A 225 -3.56 11.87 -4.59
CA PRO A 225 -4.03 10.56 -4.12
C PRO A 225 -2.91 9.69 -3.54
N ILE A 226 -1.73 9.69 -4.18
CA ILE A 226 -0.59 8.90 -3.73
C ILE A 226 -0.04 9.44 -2.42
N ILE A 227 0.13 10.76 -2.33
CA ILE A 227 0.55 11.41 -1.08
C ILE A 227 -0.43 11.09 0.04
N LEU A 228 -1.74 11.14 -0.23
CA LEU A 228 -2.76 10.84 0.77
C LEU A 228 -2.65 9.40 1.30
N HIS A 229 -2.40 8.44 0.42
CA HIS A 229 -2.16 7.04 0.76
C HIS A 229 -0.89 6.88 1.60
N GLU A 230 0.23 7.42 1.15
CA GLU A 230 1.51 7.33 1.84
C GLU A 230 1.48 8.00 3.22
N ILE A 231 0.76 9.13 3.35
CA ILE A 231 0.52 9.77 4.63
C ILE A 231 -0.32 8.87 5.57
N GLY A 232 -1.16 7.98 5.05
CA GLY A 232 -1.81 6.94 5.85
C GLY A 232 -0.79 6.05 6.58
N HIS A 233 0.31 5.66 5.92
CA HIS A 233 1.42 4.96 6.58
C HIS A 233 2.14 5.83 7.62
N VAL A 234 2.25 7.14 7.37
CA VAL A 234 2.82 8.10 8.33
C VAL A 234 2.00 8.13 9.63
N TRP A 235 0.68 8.07 9.51
CA TRP A 235 -0.23 7.92 10.66
C TRP A 235 -0.08 6.57 11.36
N GLY A 236 0.35 5.54 10.64
CA GLY A 236 0.59 4.20 11.14
C GLY A 236 -0.37 3.16 10.61
N LEU A 237 -1.08 3.42 9.51
CA LEU A 237 -1.92 2.45 8.82
C LEU A 237 -1.08 1.57 7.87
N CYS A 238 -1.57 0.38 7.54
CA CYS A 238 -0.97 -0.54 6.57
C CYS A 238 -1.79 -0.58 5.29
N ASP A 239 -1.16 -1.00 4.20
CA ASP A 239 -1.86 -1.33 2.96
C ASP A 239 -2.89 -2.41 3.22
N GLN A 240 -4.08 -2.33 2.65
CA GLN A 240 -5.10 -3.34 2.80
C GLN A 240 -5.15 -4.20 1.54
N TYR A 241 -4.54 -5.39 1.61
CA TYR A 241 -4.70 -6.43 0.59
C TYR A 241 -4.93 -7.81 1.22
N VAL A 242 -5.53 -8.71 0.43
CA VAL A 242 -5.80 -10.09 0.82
C VAL A 242 -4.51 -10.87 0.59
N ILE A 243 -4.06 -11.61 1.59
CA ILE A 243 -2.99 -12.59 1.47
C ILE A 243 -3.63 -13.98 1.49
N GLY A 244 -3.61 -14.70 0.36
CA GLY A 244 -4.03 -16.10 0.27
C GLY A 244 -5.51 -16.34 0.59
N GLU A 245 -5.83 -17.50 1.16
CA GLU A 245 -7.19 -17.98 1.49
C GLU A 245 -7.82 -17.21 2.68
N GLY A 246 -8.00 -15.89 2.55
CA GLY A 246 -8.71 -15.05 3.52
C GLY A 246 -7.85 -14.34 4.57
N GLY A 247 -6.53 -14.36 4.43
CA GLY A 247 -5.62 -13.53 5.23
C GLY A 247 -5.57 -12.09 4.74
N THR A 248 -5.01 -11.19 5.55
CA THR A 248 -4.66 -9.83 5.13
C THR A 248 -3.26 -9.51 5.65
N ASN A 249 -2.55 -8.61 4.97
CA ASN A 249 -1.25 -8.09 5.44
C ASN A 249 -1.38 -7.10 6.61
N CYS A 250 -2.61 -6.86 7.04
CA CYS A 250 -3.02 -6.06 8.19
C CYS A 250 -3.66 -6.94 9.29
N ASP A 251 -4.35 -6.35 10.28
CA ASP A 251 -5.05 -7.17 11.30
C ASP A 251 -6.26 -7.84 10.65
N ALA A 252 -6.25 -9.16 10.59
CA ALA A 252 -7.48 -9.89 10.27
C ALA A 252 -8.59 -9.67 11.32
N LYS A 253 -8.27 -9.33 12.58
CA LYS A 253 -9.29 -9.17 13.66
C LYS A 253 -10.09 -7.88 13.60
N ASN A 254 -9.58 -6.91 12.88
CA ASN A 254 -10.23 -5.61 12.72
C ASN A 254 -10.53 -5.33 11.25
N ALA A 255 -10.15 -6.23 10.33
CA ALA A 255 -10.63 -6.32 8.96
C ALA A 255 -12.17 -6.25 8.95
N THR A 256 -12.75 -5.62 7.93
CA THR A 256 -14.17 -5.87 7.65
C THR A 256 -14.30 -7.34 7.28
N ILE A 257 -15.20 -8.08 7.93
CA ILE A 257 -15.38 -9.53 7.71
C ILE A 257 -16.80 -9.76 7.19
N ASN A 258 -16.96 -10.57 6.14
CA ASN A 258 -18.29 -10.95 5.65
C ASN A 258 -18.95 -12.00 6.57
N GLU A 259 -20.18 -12.39 6.23
CA GLU A 259 -20.95 -13.40 6.97
C GLU A 259 -20.28 -14.79 7.01
N GLU A 260 -19.32 -15.04 6.11
CA GLU A 260 -18.59 -16.31 5.98
C GLU A 260 -17.27 -16.31 6.76
N GLY A 261 -16.91 -15.21 7.42
CA GLY A 261 -15.65 -15.10 8.15
C GLY A 261 -14.47 -14.66 7.29
N HIS A 262 -14.70 -14.26 6.04
CA HIS A 262 -13.65 -13.79 5.12
C HIS A 262 -13.41 -12.29 5.25
N VAL A 263 -12.13 -11.89 5.16
CA VAL A 263 -11.75 -10.48 5.07
C VAL A 263 -12.31 -9.87 3.80
N VAL A 264 -13.18 -8.87 3.96
CA VAL A 264 -13.65 -7.97 2.92
C VAL A 264 -12.74 -6.75 2.93
N LEU A 265 -12.05 -6.52 1.82
CA LEU A 265 -11.36 -5.26 1.61
C LEU A 265 -12.32 -4.28 0.97
N ASP A 266 -12.30 -3.05 1.45
CA ASP A 266 -12.87 -1.95 0.69
C ASP A 266 -11.81 -1.48 -0.32
N PHE A 267 -11.95 -1.87 -1.59
CA PHE A 267 -11.04 -1.44 -2.65
C PHE A 267 -11.17 0.06 -2.99
N ASN A 268 -12.14 0.74 -2.38
CA ASN A 268 -12.23 2.19 -2.41
C ASN A 268 -11.43 2.86 -1.31
N ALA A 269 -11.01 2.11 -0.28
CA ALA A 269 -10.17 2.64 0.77
C ALA A 269 -8.87 3.16 0.17
N GLN A 270 -8.45 4.32 0.63
CA GLN A 270 -7.20 4.92 0.24
C GLN A 270 -6.04 3.97 0.55
N MET A 271 -6.11 3.22 1.64
CA MET A 271 -5.12 2.22 2.00
C MET A 271 -5.18 0.93 1.16
N SER A 272 -6.17 0.76 0.29
CA SER A 272 -6.26 -0.42 -0.60
C SER A 272 -5.39 -0.28 -1.85
N SER A 273 -5.09 -1.39 -2.52
CA SER A 273 -4.30 -1.42 -3.77
C SER A 273 -4.90 -0.66 -4.97
N ALA A 274 -6.19 -0.28 -4.90
CA ALA A 274 -6.91 0.37 -5.99
C ALA A 274 -7.36 1.80 -5.64
N GLY A 275 -7.73 2.08 -4.39
CA GLY A 275 -8.32 3.36 -3.98
C GLY A 275 -7.39 4.57 -4.15
N TRP A 276 -6.07 4.37 -4.01
CA TRP A 276 -5.08 5.45 -4.16
C TRP A 276 -4.94 6.02 -5.56
N LYS A 277 -5.55 5.42 -6.58
CA LYS A 277 -5.34 5.83 -7.98
C LYS A 277 -6.15 7.06 -8.39
N GLU A 278 -7.31 7.26 -7.78
CA GLU A 278 -8.32 8.14 -8.36
C GLU A 278 -8.99 9.08 -7.36
N LYS A 279 -8.91 8.79 -6.06
CA LYS A 279 -9.65 9.52 -5.02
C LYS A 279 -8.75 10.41 -4.19
N ILE A 280 -9.29 11.56 -3.82
CA ILE A 280 -8.64 12.52 -2.93
C ILE A 280 -9.29 12.54 -1.53
N TYR A 281 -10.13 11.56 -1.21
CA TYR A 281 -10.89 11.51 0.03
C TYR A 281 -10.79 10.12 0.66
N LEU A 282 -11.07 10.04 1.96
CA LEU A 282 -11.05 8.77 2.70
C LEU A 282 -12.38 8.02 2.54
N ALA A 283 -12.30 6.71 2.31
CA ALA A 283 -13.45 5.82 2.39
C ALA A 283 -13.91 5.62 3.85
N GLU A 284 -15.04 4.96 4.05
CA GLU A 284 -15.54 4.70 5.41
C GLU A 284 -14.61 3.77 6.18
N ASP A 285 -13.98 2.83 5.48
CA ASP A 285 -13.02 1.90 6.06
C ASP A 285 -11.73 2.62 6.52
N ASP A 286 -11.19 3.55 5.73
CA ASP A 286 -10.07 4.42 6.13
C ASP A 286 -10.41 5.23 7.39
N ILE A 287 -11.60 5.87 7.41
CA ILE A 287 -12.09 6.69 8.52
C ILE A 287 -12.26 5.84 9.78
N THR A 288 -12.77 4.62 9.62
CA THR A 288 -12.90 3.65 10.71
C THR A 288 -11.53 3.24 11.22
N GLY A 289 -10.59 2.91 10.33
CA GLY A 289 -9.22 2.54 10.66
C GLY A 289 -8.49 3.61 11.47
N ILE A 290 -8.50 4.86 11.01
CA ILE A 290 -7.85 5.96 11.73
C ILE A 290 -8.50 6.24 13.08
N ARG A 291 -9.84 6.16 13.19
CA ARG A 291 -10.55 6.31 14.47
C ARG A 291 -10.19 5.20 15.45
N LYS A 292 -10.14 3.94 14.99
CA LYS A 292 -9.70 2.80 15.82
C LYS A 292 -8.27 2.97 16.30
N LEU A 293 -7.40 3.48 15.43
CA LEU A 293 -6.03 3.83 15.80
C LEU A 293 -6.02 4.90 16.91
N GLY A 294 -6.82 5.96 16.78
CA GLY A 294 -6.98 7.01 17.81
C GLY A 294 -7.57 6.52 19.13
N GLU A 295 -8.57 5.62 19.10
CA GLU A 295 -9.15 5.02 20.32
C GLU A 295 -8.10 4.28 21.16
N ARG A 296 -7.14 3.63 20.49
CA ARG A 296 -6.13 2.80 21.14
C ARG A 296 -4.98 3.60 21.73
N PHE A 297 -4.59 4.70 21.07
CA PHE A 297 -3.45 5.53 21.47
C PHE A 297 -3.87 6.89 22.00
N HIS A 298 -5.00 6.94 22.71
CA HIS A 298 -5.54 8.17 23.27
C HIS A 298 -4.50 8.89 24.14
N ASN A 299 -3.88 9.92 23.58
CA ASN A 299 -3.10 10.90 24.32
C ASN A 299 -4.09 11.81 25.05
N SER A 300 -3.86 12.11 26.33
CA SER A 300 -4.78 12.91 27.17
C SER A 300 -5.10 14.29 26.59
N HIS A 301 -4.32 14.76 25.64
CA HIS A 301 -4.50 16.04 24.94
C HIS A 301 -5.38 15.94 23.68
N TRP A 302 -5.87 14.74 23.36
CA TRP A 302 -6.67 14.50 22.18
C TRP A 302 -8.16 14.57 22.48
N PRO A 303 -8.98 14.86 21.46
CA PRO A 303 -10.41 14.68 21.59
C PRO A 303 -10.73 13.26 22.06
N THR A 304 -11.70 13.15 22.97
CA THR A 304 -12.12 11.83 23.45
C THR A 304 -12.72 11.02 22.31
N LYS A 305 -12.80 9.71 22.51
CA LYS A 305 -13.51 8.80 21.61
C LYS A 305 -14.91 9.32 21.26
N GLU A 306 -15.66 9.76 22.27
CA GLU A 306 -17.00 10.30 22.09
C GLU A 306 -17.01 11.60 21.31
N GLU A 307 -15.94 12.39 21.33
CA GLU A 307 -15.83 13.64 20.57
C GLU A 307 -15.55 13.37 19.09
N PHE A 308 -14.54 12.57 18.75
CA PHE A 308 -14.24 12.33 17.34
C PHE A 308 -15.22 11.39 16.64
N GLN A 309 -15.95 10.53 17.38
CA GLN A 309 -17.05 9.74 16.83
C GLN A 309 -18.27 10.58 16.43
N LYS A 310 -18.41 11.81 16.96
CA LYS A 310 -19.47 12.75 16.56
C LYS A 310 -19.17 13.50 15.27
N ILE A 311 -17.94 13.40 14.76
CA ILE A 311 -17.57 14.07 13.51
C ILE A 311 -18.36 13.40 12.39
N GLU A 312 -19.21 14.19 11.74
CA GLU A 312 -20.07 13.72 10.67
C GLU A 312 -19.23 13.27 9.49
N ILE A 313 -19.51 12.07 9.00
CA ILE A 313 -18.92 11.57 7.77
C ILE A 313 -19.84 12.04 6.64
N ALA A 314 -19.33 12.92 5.77
CA ALA A 314 -20.09 13.35 4.61
C ALA A 314 -20.53 12.12 3.79
N PRO A 315 -21.82 12.02 3.42
CA PRO A 315 -22.28 10.89 2.63
C PRO A 315 -21.59 10.91 1.28
N LEU A 316 -21.20 9.73 0.80
CA LEU A 316 -20.76 9.58 -0.58
C LEU A 316 -21.92 10.01 -1.48
N LYS A 317 -21.69 10.98 -2.37
CA LYS A 317 -22.69 11.28 -3.38
C LYS A 317 -22.79 10.04 -4.25
N SER A 318 -23.94 9.39 -4.21
CA SER A 318 -24.15 8.03 -4.70
C SER A 318 -23.69 7.79 -6.14
N LYS A 319 -23.44 8.83 -6.95
CA LYS A 319 -22.98 8.73 -8.34
C LYS A 319 -21.50 8.35 -8.53
N ASP A 320 -20.66 8.42 -7.48
CA ASP A 320 -19.20 8.49 -7.67
C ASP A 320 -18.42 7.20 -7.37
N ILE A 321 -19.07 6.12 -6.92
CA ILE A 321 -18.40 4.82 -6.76
C ILE A 321 -18.89 3.87 -7.84
N GLU A 322 -18.06 3.80 -8.88
CA GLU A 322 -18.15 2.82 -9.95
C GLU A 322 -16.77 2.24 -10.18
N LEU A 323 -16.42 1.20 -9.42
CA LEU A 323 -15.26 0.39 -9.78
C LEU A 323 -15.74 -0.70 -10.71
N PHE A 324 -15.23 -0.71 -11.93
CA PHE A 324 -15.36 -1.88 -12.80
C PHE A 324 -13.98 -2.16 -13.37
N LYS A 325 -13.35 -3.25 -12.94
CA LYS A 325 -11.96 -3.55 -13.30
C LYS A 325 -11.75 -5.03 -13.49
N ILE A 326 -10.91 -5.40 -14.46
CA ILE A 326 -10.31 -6.73 -14.53
C ILE A 326 -9.13 -6.75 -13.55
N ASN A 327 -9.23 -7.50 -12.47
CA ASN A 327 -8.15 -7.65 -11.50
C ASN A 327 -7.07 -8.58 -12.00
N ASN A 328 -7.48 -9.71 -12.57
CA ASN A 328 -6.58 -10.70 -13.13
C ASN A 328 -7.28 -11.43 -14.28
N ALA A 329 -6.51 -11.90 -15.25
CA ALA A 329 -6.98 -12.86 -16.23
C ALA A 329 -5.83 -13.81 -16.56
N HIS A 330 -6.02 -15.09 -16.28
CA HIS A 330 -4.99 -16.11 -16.48
C HIS A 330 -5.61 -17.44 -16.91
N TYR A 331 -4.76 -18.34 -17.41
CA TYR A 331 -5.18 -19.69 -17.74
C TYR A 331 -4.83 -20.64 -16.61
N ASP A 332 -5.83 -21.29 -16.05
CA ASP A 332 -5.65 -22.37 -15.09
C ASP A 332 -5.40 -23.69 -15.84
N THR A 333 -4.19 -24.21 -15.70
CA THR A 333 -3.76 -25.45 -16.36
C THR A 333 -4.32 -26.70 -15.70
N GLN A 334 -4.66 -26.65 -14.41
CA GLN A 334 -5.23 -27.79 -13.68
C GLN A 334 -6.69 -27.99 -14.08
N GLU A 335 -7.44 -26.89 -14.18
CA GLU A 335 -8.86 -26.90 -14.52
C GLU A 335 -9.13 -26.81 -16.04
N ASN A 336 -8.08 -26.57 -16.84
CA ASN A 336 -8.14 -26.37 -18.28
C ASN A 336 -9.17 -25.28 -18.67
N LYS A 337 -9.09 -24.13 -17.98
CA LYS A 337 -10.03 -23.00 -18.12
C LYS A 337 -9.28 -21.67 -18.10
N PHE A 338 -9.80 -20.70 -18.84
CA PHE A 338 -9.37 -19.32 -18.71
C PHE A 338 -10.23 -18.62 -17.64
N ILE A 339 -9.58 -18.08 -16.60
CA ILE A 339 -10.22 -17.44 -15.46
C ILE A 339 -10.06 -15.93 -15.62
N VAL A 340 -11.19 -15.21 -15.60
CA VAL A 340 -11.22 -13.75 -15.48
C VAL A 340 -11.76 -13.39 -14.09
N ASP A 341 -10.98 -12.63 -13.33
CA ASP A 341 -11.37 -12.06 -12.05
C ASP A 341 -11.73 -10.58 -12.25
N LEU A 342 -13.00 -10.24 -12.03
CA LEU A 342 -13.51 -8.88 -12.11
C LEU A 342 -13.75 -8.32 -10.70
N ALA A 343 -13.22 -7.12 -10.44
CA ALA A 343 -13.63 -6.28 -9.32
C ALA A 343 -14.75 -5.35 -9.76
N MET A 344 -15.84 -5.35 -9.00
CA MET A 344 -17.05 -4.59 -9.32
C MET A 344 -17.57 -3.90 -8.05
N ASP A 345 -17.72 -2.59 -8.08
CA ASP A 345 -18.45 -1.81 -7.10
C ASP A 345 -19.38 -0.87 -7.85
N THR A 346 -20.68 -1.07 -7.68
CA THR A 346 -21.70 -0.32 -8.40
C THR A 346 -22.91 -0.08 -7.53
N ASN A 347 -23.38 1.15 -7.55
CA ASN A 347 -24.59 1.61 -6.88
C ASN A 347 -25.89 1.26 -7.62
N ALA A 348 -25.79 0.65 -8.80
CA ALA A 348 -26.90 0.42 -9.71
C ALA A 348 -26.88 -1.02 -10.26
N PRO A 349 -28.02 -1.54 -10.72
CA PRO A 349 -28.04 -2.76 -11.51
C PRO A 349 -27.20 -2.57 -12.79
N ILE A 350 -26.41 -3.58 -13.13
CA ILE A 350 -25.49 -3.53 -14.27
C ILE A 350 -25.64 -4.74 -15.17
N GLU A 351 -25.32 -4.52 -16.44
CA GLU A 351 -25.16 -5.54 -17.46
C GLU A 351 -23.74 -5.45 -18.01
N PHE A 352 -23.00 -6.55 -18.01
CA PHE A 352 -21.63 -6.54 -18.53
C PHE A 352 -21.34 -7.73 -19.44
N THR A 353 -20.45 -7.51 -20.39
CA THR A 353 -20.05 -8.44 -21.46
C THR A 353 -18.55 -8.54 -21.46
N ILE A 354 -18.02 -9.75 -21.28
CA ILE A 354 -16.60 -10.02 -21.52
C ILE A 354 -16.40 -10.28 -23.01
N LYS A 355 -15.43 -9.60 -23.60
CA LYS A 355 -14.93 -9.87 -24.94
C LYS A 355 -13.47 -10.34 -24.85
N ILE A 356 -13.09 -11.31 -25.65
CA ILE A 356 -11.71 -11.83 -25.70
C ILE A 356 -11.22 -11.78 -27.13
N LYS A 357 -10.11 -11.07 -27.36
CA LYS A 357 -9.41 -11.06 -28.64
C LYS A 357 -8.35 -12.14 -28.64
N LEU A 358 -8.31 -12.93 -29.72
CA LEU A 358 -7.36 -14.01 -29.89
C LEU A 358 -6.15 -13.61 -30.76
N LYS A 359 -4.94 -14.08 -30.41
CA LYS A 359 -3.62 -13.67 -30.97
C LYS A 359 -3.51 -13.79 -32.50
N ASN A 360 -4.30 -14.67 -33.14
CA ASN A 360 -4.07 -15.06 -34.55
C ASN A 360 -5.28 -14.87 -35.49
N ASN A 361 -6.45 -14.46 -34.99
CA ASN A 361 -7.68 -14.53 -35.80
C ASN A 361 -8.44 -13.21 -35.95
N GLU A 362 -7.97 -12.10 -35.36
CA GLU A 362 -8.76 -10.86 -35.14
C GLU A 362 -10.16 -11.10 -34.50
N ARG A 363 -10.42 -12.35 -34.10
CA ARG A 363 -11.74 -12.81 -33.67
C ARG A 363 -11.90 -12.40 -32.22
N VAL A 364 -12.95 -11.62 -32.00
CA VAL A 364 -13.41 -11.24 -30.67
C VAL A 364 -14.53 -12.19 -30.27
N ILE A 365 -14.29 -13.03 -29.27
CA ILE A 365 -15.32 -13.88 -28.67
C ILE A 365 -16.04 -13.05 -27.62
N SER A 366 -17.35 -12.87 -27.76
CA SER A 366 -18.19 -12.21 -26.76
C SER A 366 -18.96 -13.27 -25.98
N TYR A 367 -18.90 -13.19 -24.65
CA TYR A 367 -19.72 -14.02 -23.77
C TYR A 367 -21.04 -13.33 -23.47
N TYR A 368 -22.07 -14.11 -23.17
CA TYR A 368 -23.41 -13.56 -22.92
C TYR A 368 -23.37 -12.48 -21.83
N PRO A 369 -24.18 -11.42 -21.98
CA PRO A 369 -24.24 -10.38 -20.97
C PRO A 369 -24.66 -10.97 -19.64
N VAL A 370 -23.84 -10.74 -18.62
CA VAL A 370 -24.14 -11.07 -17.23
C VAL A 370 -24.89 -9.89 -16.64
N LYS A 371 -26.06 -10.15 -16.07
CA LYS A 371 -26.90 -9.15 -15.41
C LYS A 371 -26.81 -9.30 -13.92
N ILE A 372 -26.44 -8.22 -13.24
CA ILE A 372 -26.52 -8.10 -11.80
C ILE A 372 -27.64 -7.12 -11.48
N ASN A 373 -28.76 -7.65 -10.99
CA ASN A 373 -30.01 -6.88 -10.82
C ASN A 373 -30.04 -6.02 -9.55
N GLN A 374 -28.94 -5.96 -8.80
CA GLN A 374 -28.83 -5.23 -7.55
C GLN A 374 -27.47 -4.51 -7.50
N PRO A 375 -27.37 -3.41 -6.73
CA PRO A 375 -26.09 -2.80 -6.43
C PRO A 375 -25.12 -3.85 -5.88
N VAL A 376 -23.85 -3.74 -6.28
CA VAL A 376 -22.77 -4.59 -5.80
C VAL A 376 -21.87 -3.73 -4.94
N SER A 377 -21.88 -3.96 -3.63
CA SER A 377 -20.84 -3.46 -2.75
C SER A 377 -19.64 -4.38 -2.90
N TYR A 378 -18.60 -3.92 -3.60
CA TYR A 378 -17.37 -4.63 -3.94
C TYR A 378 -17.47 -6.17 -4.02
N GLY A 379 -17.60 -6.71 -5.23
CA GLY A 379 -17.64 -8.15 -5.50
C GLY A 379 -16.52 -8.60 -6.45
N HIS A 380 -15.97 -9.79 -6.18
CA HIS A 380 -15.18 -10.53 -7.16
C HIS A 380 -16.10 -11.42 -7.99
N TYR A 381 -16.01 -11.31 -9.32
CA TYR A 381 -16.73 -12.16 -10.24
C TYR A 381 -15.76 -13.00 -11.05
N TYR A 382 -15.70 -14.30 -10.73
CA TYR A 382 -14.89 -15.27 -11.45
C TYR A 382 -15.66 -15.84 -12.61
N MET A 383 -15.11 -15.71 -13.81
CA MET A 383 -15.67 -16.30 -15.01
C MET A 383 -14.75 -17.37 -15.59
N ASN A 384 -15.30 -18.58 -15.70
CA ASN A 384 -14.64 -19.73 -16.31
C ASN A 384 -15.00 -19.80 -17.78
N LEU A 385 -14.01 -19.57 -18.64
CA LEU A 385 -14.20 -19.52 -20.09
C LEU A 385 -13.52 -20.74 -20.74
N PRO A 386 -14.23 -21.50 -21.59
CA PRO A 386 -13.70 -22.71 -22.23
C PRO A 386 -12.81 -22.33 -23.42
N LEU A 387 -11.67 -21.72 -23.16
CA LEU A 387 -10.67 -21.29 -24.16
C LEU A 387 -9.35 -21.97 -23.88
N ALA A 388 -8.59 -22.35 -24.91
CA ALA A 388 -7.24 -22.91 -24.74
C ALA A 388 -6.20 -21.80 -24.44
N LYS A 389 -5.18 -22.13 -23.62
CA LYS A 389 -4.10 -21.21 -23.17
C LYS A 389 -3.46 -20.39 -24.28
N SER A 390 -3.23 -20.99 -25.44
CA SER A 390 -2.40 -20.43 -26.52
C SER A 390 -3.08 -19.34 -27.34
N GLU A 391 -4.37 -19.05 -27.12
CA GLU A 391 -5.14 -18.24 -28.06
C GLU A 391 -5.40 -16.81 -27.59
N VAL A 392 -5.29 -16.48 -26.29
CA VAL A 392 -5.75 -15.17 -25.77
C VAL A 392 -4.70 -14.07 -25.91
N GLU A 393 -5.05 -12.96 -26.58
CA GLU A 393 -4.23 -11.75 -26.72
C GLU A 393 -4.62 -10.69 -25.68
N LYS A 394 -5.93 -10.44 -25.55
CA LYS A 394 -6.46 -9.33 -24.76
C LYS A 394 -7.88 -9.64 -24.28
N VAL A 395 -8.20 -9.21 -23.07
CA VAL A 395 -9.53 -9.30 -22.47
C VAL A 395 -10.10 -7.90 -22.37
N TYR A 396 -11.37 -7.75 -22.75
CA TYR A 396 -12.14 -6.53 -22.64
C TYR A 396 -13.35 -6.83 -21.78
N VAL A 397 -13.76 -5.89 -20.94
CA VAL A 397 -15.12 -5.91 -20.40
C VAL A 397 -15.82 -4.63 -20.76
N SER A 398 -16.97 -4.78 -21.41
CA SER A 398 -17.92 -3.68 -21.59
C SER A 398 -19.01 -3.83 -20.56
N TYR A 399 -19.27 -2.81 -19.77
CA TYR A 399 -20.42 -2.79 -18.88
C TYR A 399 -21.33 -1.60 -19.19
N LYS A 400 -22.60 -1.75 -18.83
CA LYS A 400 -23.66 -0.77 -18.97
C LYS A 400 -24.50 -0.77 -17.71
N LYS A 401 -24.78 0.40 -17.13
CA LYS A 401 -25.82 0.47 -16.08
C LYS A 401 -27.18 0.20 -16.71
N MET A 402 -28.02 -0.58 -16.05
CA MET A 402 -29.35 -0.86 -16.61
C MET A 402 -30.29 0.36 -16.55
N ASP A 403 -29.97 1.33 -15.68
CA ASP A 403 -30.70 2.58 -15.50
C ASP A 403 -30.05 3.79 -16.19
N SER A 404 -28.93 3.61 -16.89
CA SER A 404 -28.25 4.65 -17.68
C SER A 404 -27.84 4.16 -19.08
N GLU A 405 -27.52 5.09 -19.98
CA GLU A 405 -26.92 4.75 -21.28
C GLU A 405 -25.39 4.74 -21.25
N GLU A 406 -24.78 4.92 -20.06
CA GLU A 406 -23.33 4.94 -19.92
C GLU A 406 -22.75 3.54 -20.10
N SER A 407 -21.74 3.45 -20.95
CA SER A 407 -20.96 2.23 -21.15
C SER A 407 -19.47 2.52 -21.06
N ILE A 408 -18.75 1.67 -20.35
CA ILE A 408 -17.29 1.76 -20.23
C ILE A 408 -16.68 0.44 -20.68
N GLU A 409 -15.60 0.53 -21.45
CA GLU A 409 -14.79 -0.60 -21.89
C GLU A 409 -13.47 -0.59 -21.12
N VAL A 410 -13.13 -1.72 -20.50
CA VAL A 410 -11.94 -1.89 -19.67
C VAL A 410 -11.08 -2.99 -20.27
N ASP A 411 -9.80 -2.68 -20.47
CA ASP A 411 -8.86 -3.51 -21.20
C ASP A 411 -7.83 -4.15 -20.27
N PHE A 412 -7.50 -5.42 -20.50
CA PHE A 412 -6.45 -6.13 -19.78
C PHE A 412 -5.65 -7.03 -20.71
N ILE A 413 -4.32 -6.96 -20.60
CA ILE A 413 -3.38 -7.84 -21.30
C ILE A 413 -2.93 -8.89 -20.29
N PRO A 414 -3.25 -10.18 -20.49
CA PRO A 414 -2.80 -11.24 -19.61
C PRO A 414 -1.28 -11.26 -19.49
N GLU A 415 -0.77 -11.40 -18.27
CA GLU A 415 0.62 -11.77 -18.08
C GLU A 415 0.80 -13.19 -18.64
N ASN A 416 1.52 -13.32 -19.76
CA ASN A 416 2.02 -14.65 -20.12
C ASN A 416 2.96 -15.04 -18.98
N GLU A 417 2.76 -16.23 -18.39
CA GLU A 417 3.80 -16.85 -17.56
C GLU A 417 5.12 -16.64 -18.29
N LYS A 418 6.04 -15.90 -17.67
CA LYS A 418 7.43 -15.94 -18.08
C LYS A 418 7.75 -17.42 -18.14
N GLU A 419 8.07 -17.93 -19.32
CA GLU A 419 8.61 -19.27 -19.41
C GLU A 419 9.73 -19.33 -18.37
N ASP A 420 9.54 -20.14 -17.35
CA ASP A 420 10.61 -20.56 -16.48
C ASP A 420 11.60 -21.23 -17.43
N VAL A 421 12.58 -20.45 -17.90
CA VAL A 421 13.76 -20.97 -18.54
C VAL A 421 14.52 -21.68 -17.42
N SER A 422 14.05 -22.88 -17.09
CA SER A 422 14.84 -23.84 -16.35
C SER A 422 16.07 -24.09 -17.21
N THR A 423 17.18 -23.46 -16.84
CA THR A 423 18.50 -23.80 -17.34
C THR A 423 18.79 -25.25 -16.93
N THR A 424 18.33 -26.20 -17.73
CA THR A 424 18.90 -27.54 -17.80
C THR A 424 19.99 -27.50 -18.85
N ASP A 425 21.18 -27.07 -18.45
CA ASP A 425 22.42 -27.32 -19.19
C ASP A 425 23.60 -27.30 -18.20
N GLU A 426 23.74 -28.38 -17.44
CA GLU A 426 25.06 -28.83 -16.97
C GLU A 426 25.14 -30.34 -17.18
N THR A 427 25.46 -30.71 -18.42
CA THR A 427 26.02 -32.02 -18.72
C THR A 427 27.54 -31.87 -18.77
N VAL A 428 28.20 -32.42 -17.76
CA VAL A 428 29.49 -33.14 -17.81
C VAL A 428 30.61 -32.53 -18.69
N CYS A 429 31.65 -32.01 -18.03
CA CYS A 429 33.05 -32.27 -18.41
C CYS A 429 33.87 -32.47 -17.13
N GLU A 430 34.14 -33.73 -16.83
CA GLU A 430 35.23 -34.15 -15.96
C GLU A 430 36.59 -33.84 -16.61
N ASN A 431 37.58 -33.55 -15.76
CA ASN A 431 39.03 -33.70 -15.97
C ASN A 431 39.68 -32.92 -17.12
N GLU A 432 40.48 -31.88 -16.80
CA GLU A 432 41.94 -32.02 -16.87
C GLU A 432 42.69 -30.82 -16.27
N VAL A 433 43.80 -31.19 -15.66
CA VAL A 433 44.88 -30.38 -15.10
C VAL A 433 45.51 -29.51 -16.19
N CYS A 434 45.83 -28.24 -15.88
CA CYS A 434 47.14 -27.66 -16.18
C CYS A 434 47.36 -26.32 -15.46
N SER A 435 48.46 -26.31 -14.70
CA SER A 435 49.15 -25.20 -14.07
C SER A 435 49.77 -24.21 -15.06
N SER A 436 49.64 -22.91 -14.77
CA SER A 436 50.75 -21.92 -14.69
C SER A 436 50.21 -20.57 -14.29
#